data_AF-A0A836RGX5-F1
#
_entry.id   AF-A0A836RGX5-F1
#
_cell.length_a   1.000
_cell.length_b   1.000
_cell.length_c   1.000
_cell.angle_alpha   90.00
_cell.angle_beta   90.00
_cell.angle_gamma   90.00
#
_symmetry.space_group_name_H-M   'P 1'
#
loop_
_entity.id
_entity.type
_entity.pdbx_description
1 polymer ?
#
loop_
_entity_poly.entity_id
_entity_poly.type
_entity_poly.pdbx_seq_one_letter_code
_entity_poly.pdbx_strand_id
1 'polypeptide(L)'
;MAWNPQSGGERTMKTRVWLWQIACSLLTIPIVAQAGAPQTSLKWKLKLLTVDSNEGCALADFNRDGRLDIVAGRNWYAAPDFIPRPVRSIDDWNGYVDSNGDYAYDVDGDGWTDVIAGSFIPTEVYWYRNPGKDALMQGKQWPKQLLVDTGASANEGQALHDIDGDGVPECVVNSWKKGSPFLVWRFAKQKRTVTEVRGRKQVQVERLVPTLKKVVINRTGNGHGLAFGDVNGDGREDILCGTGWYERPAEGIFQREWTYHPDWQLHASVPFLVRDLNGDGLNDLIWSKAHDFGLYWWEQLAPDSSGKTQWKEHLIDKSWSQAHCLLFADIDGDGQ
;
A
#
# COMPACT_ATOMS: atom_id res chain seq x y z
N MET A 1 -94.59 -0.35 13.06
CA MET A 1 -95.63 -0.66 12.06
C MET A 1 -94.93 -1.28 10.87
N ALA A 2 -95.36 -2.48 10.50
CA ALA A 2 -94.69 -3.33 9.52
C ALA A 2 -94.81 -2.76 8.10
N TRP A 3 -93.75 -2.85 7.30
CA TRP A 3 -93.90 -3.13 5.88
C TRP A 3 -92.71 -3.91 5.31
N ASN A 4 -93.11 -4.77 4.37
CA ASN A 4 -92.46 -5.93 3.79
C ASN A 4 -91.53 -5.53 2.62
N PRO A 5 -90.48 -6.30 2.27
CA PRO A 5 -89.54 -5.92 1.23
C PRO A 5 -89.97 -6.45 -0.15
N GLN A 6 -89.84 -5.64 -1.20
CA GLN A 6 -89.75 -6.12 -2.57
C GLN A 6 -88.70 -5.36 -3.37
N SER A 7 -87.86 -6.17 -4.03
CA SER A 7 -87.20 -5.97 -5.31
C SER A 7 -86.35 -4.71 -5.52
N GLY A 8 -85.08 -4.92 -5.84
CA GLY A 8 -84.31 -3.86 -6.51
C GLY A 8 -82.83 -4.11 -6.60
N GLY A 9 -82.45 -4.98 -7.54
CA GLY A 9 -81.16 -5.02 -8.25
C GLY A 9 -79.92 -4.49 -7.53
N GLU A 10 -79.04 -5.42 -7.15
CA GLU A 10 -77.64 -5.12 -6.87
C GLU A 10 -76.99 -4.40 -8.06
N ARG A 11 -76.71 -3.12 -7.87
CA ARG A 11 -75.74 -2.38 -8.68
C ARG A 11 -74.34 -2.77 -8.21
N THR A 12 -73.79 -3.83 -8.78
CA THR A 12 -72.36 -4.10 -8.67
C THR A 12 -71.59 -3.12 -9.56
N MET A 13 -70.67 -2.39 -8.93
CA MET A 13 -69.79 -1.41 -9.55
C MET A 13 -69.02 -2.02 -10.73
N LYS A 14 -69.07 -1.34 -11.87
CA LYS A 14 -68.28 -1.67 -13.06
C LYS A 14 -66.82 -1.32 -12.80
N THR A 15 -66.04 -2.28 -12.29
CA THR A 15 -64.58 -2.21 -12.33
C THR A 15 -64.15 -2.57 -13.75
N ARG A 16 -63.76 -1.56 -14.54
CA ARG A 16 -63.14 -1.77 -15.85
C ARG A 16 -61.75 -2.37 -15.64
N VAL A 17 -61.65 -3.69 -15.77
CA VAL A 17 -60.38 -4.40 -15.92
C VAL A 17 -59.91 -4.17 -17.35
N TRP A 18 -58.86 -3.37 -17.50
CA TRP A 18 -58.12 -3.25 -18.74
C TRP A 18 -57.26 -4.52 -18.91
N LEU A 19 -57.59 -5.33 -19.92
CA LEU A 19 -56.71 -6.39 -20.42
C LEU A 19 -55.49 -5.73 -21.05
N TRP A 20 -54.39 -5.63 -20.31
CA TRP A 20 -53.08 -5.48 -20.93
C TRP A 20 -52.64 -6.86 -21.40
N GLN A 21 -52.66 -7.06 -22.72
CA GLN A 21 -51.89 -8.13 -23.35
C GLN A 21 -50.42 -7.90 -22.99
N ILE A 22 -49.87 -8.73 -22.10
CA ILE A 22 -48.43 -8.83 -21.91
C ILE A 22 -47.90 -9.52 -23.17
N ALA A 23 -47.49 -8.72 -24.15
CA ALA A 23 -46.58 -9.18 -25.17
C ALA A 23 -45.25 -9.50 -24.45
N CYS A 24 -45.00 -10.78 -24.18
CA CYS A 24 -43.67 -11.27 -23.85
C CYS A 24 -42.76 -11.03 -25.05
N SER A 25 -42.24 -9.82 -25.12
CA SER A 25 -41.11 -9.48 -25.97
C SER A 25 -39.92 -10.14 -25.30
N LEU A 26 -39.48 -11.28 -25.85
CA LEU A 26 -38.15 -11.81 -25.59
C LEU A 26 -37.16 -10.72 -26.02
N LEU A 27 -36.80 -9.85 -25.07
CA LEU A 27 -35.65 -8.97 -25.19
C LEU A 27 -34.44 -9.89 -25.10
N THR A 28 -34.04 -10.43 -26.25
CA THR A 28 -32.67 -10.90 -26.44
C THR A 28 -31.78 -9.68 -26.24
N ILE A 29 -31.28 -9.49 -25.02
CA ILE A 29 -30.15 -8.60 -24.78
C ILE A 29 -29.03 -9.25 -25.60
N PRO A 30 -28.52 -8.60 -26.67
CA PRO A 30 -27.34 -9.12 -27.30
C PRO A 30 -26.26 -9.10 -26.23
N ILE A 31 -25.75 -10.28 -25.87
CA ILE A 31 -24.43 -10.39 -25.26
C ILE A 31 -23.51 -9.83 -26.33
N VAL A 32 -23.24 -8.52 -26.25
CA VAL A 32 -22.11 -7.95 -26.95
C VAL A 32 -20.93 -8.62 -26.28
N ALA A 33 -20.40 -9.66 -26.92
CA ALA A 33 -19.06 -10.13 -26.61
C ALA A 33 -18.21 -8.88 -26.67
N GLN A 34 -17.72 -8.43 -25.51
CA GLN A 34 -16.70 -7.41 -25.44
C GLN A 34 -15.58 -7.96 -26.33
N ALA A 35 -15.45 -7.41 -27.54
CA ALA A 35 -14.29 -7.72 -28.36
C ALA A 35 -13.11 -7.35 -27.47
N GLY A 36 -12.31 -8.37 -27.09
CA GLY A 36 -11.12 -8.18 -26.27
C GLY A 36 -10.39 -6.97 -26.84
N ALA A 37 -10.07 -6.01 -25.97
CA ALA A 37 -9.38 -4.81 -26.39
C ALA A 37 -8.18 -5.25 -27.25
N PRO A 38 -7.92 -4.61 -28.41
CA PRO A 38 -6.82 -5.02 -29.26
C PRO A 38 -5.56 -4.98 -28.41
N GLN A 39 -4.94 -6.15 -28.20
CA GLN A 39 -3.72 -6.33 -27.43
C GLN A 39 -2.70 -5.32 -27.93
N THR A 40 -2.57 -4.19 -27.23
CA THR A 40 -1.70 -3.13 -27.70
C THR A 40 -0.28 -3.64 -27.49
N SER A 41 0.48 -3.78 -28.57
CA SER A 41 1.89 -4.11 -28.45
C SER A 41 2.56 -3.01 -27.60
N LEU A 42 2.94 -3.35 -26.36
CA LEU A 42 3.55 -2.41 -25.44
C LEU A 42 4.81 -1.82 -26.06
N LYS A 43 4.94 -0.49 -26.00
CA LYS A 43 6.12 0.23 -26.47
C LYS A 43 6.74 0.98 -25.31
N TRP A 44 8.00 0.66 -25.05
CA TRP A 44 8.76 1.25 -23.95
C TRP A 44 9.71 2.32 -24.47
N LYS A 45 9.77 3.45 -23.77
CA LYS A 45 10.80 4.46 -23.94
C LYS A 45 11.65 4.49 -22.67
N LEU A 46 12.88 4.03 -22.77
CA LEU A 46 13.82 4.09 -21.65
C LEU A 46 14.42 5.50 -21.54
N LYS A 47 14.53 5.98 -20.31
CA LYS A 47 15.20 7.24 -19.99
C LYS A 47 16.01 7.06 -18.71
N LEU A 48 17.32 7.28 -18.82
CA LEU A 48 18.19 7.34 -17.66
C LEU A 48 17.89 8.62 -16.88
N LEU A 49 17.55 8.49 -15.59
CA LEU A 49 17.28 9.62 -14.70
C LEU A 49 18.53 10.02 -13.91
N THR A 50 19.21 9.04 -13.33
CA THR A 50 20.44 9.22 -12.54
C THR A 50 21.25 7.93 -12.49
N VAL A 51 22.51 8.05 -12.08
CA VAL A 51 23.37 6.94 -11.65
C VAL A 51 23.70 7.20 -10.19
N ASP A 52 23.09 6.43 -9.28
CA ASP A 52 23.19 6.57 -7.82
C ASP A 52 23.03 5.18 -7.17
N SER A 53 23.51 5.01 -5.93
CA SER A 53 23.35 3.80 -5.10
C SER A 53 22.06 3.81 -4.27
N ASN A 54 21.12 4.69 -4.60
CA ASN A 54 19.84 4.78 -3.91
C ASN A 54 18.93 3.58 -4.25
N GLU A 55 18.27 3.02 -3.25
CA GLU A 55 17.42 1.82 -3.41
C GLU A 55 15.92 2.14 -3.41
N GLY A 56 15.51 3.31 -2.92
CA GLY A 56 14.09 3.71 -2.81
C GLY A 56 13.60 4.60 -3.96
N CYS A 57 12.32 4.51 -4.33
CA CYS A 57 11.68 5.54 -5.14
C CYS A 57 10.19 5.66 -4.83
N ALA A 58 9.60 6.82 -5.08
CA ALA A 58 8.16 7.04 -4.98
C ALA A 58 7.65 7.94 -6.09
N LEU A 59 6.34 7.88 -6.31
CA LEU A 59 5.61 8.68 -7.29
C LEU A 59 4.62 9.61 -6.58
N ALA A 60 4.60 10.89 -6.96
CA ALA A 60 3.59 11.85 -6.54
C ALA A 60 3.64 13.11 -7.43
N ASP A 61 2.59 13.91 -7.39
CA ASP A 61 2.57 15.25 -8.02
C ASP A 61 3.17 16.28 -7.05
N PHE A 62 4.51 16.32 -6.96
CA PHE A 62 5.22 17.14 -5.97
C PHE A 62 5.10 18.64 -6.25
N ASN A 63 4.83 19.02 -7.50
CA ASN A 63 4.75 20.41 -7.94
C ASN A 63 3.30 20.90 -8.16
N ARG A 64 2.30 20.01 -8.01
CA ARG A 64 0.85 20.23 -8.21
C ARG A 64 0.48 20.65 -9.63
N ASP A 65 1.09 20.05 -10.64
CA ASP A 65 0.81 20.31 -12.05
C ASP A 65 -0.10 19.26 -12.73
N GLY A 66 -0.60 18.29 -11.95
CA GLY A 66 -1.50 17.24 -12.39
C GLY A 66 -0.80 16.04 -13.04
N ARG A 67 0.54 15.97 -12.98
CA ARG A 67 1.32 14.83 -13.49
C ARG A 67 2.10 14.17 -12.35
N LEU A 68 2.30 12.86 -12.46
CA LEU A 68 3.13 12.14 -11.51
C LEU A 68 4.60 12.42 -11.81
N ASP A 69 5.29 12.91 -10.79
CA ASP A 69 6.74 13.06 -10.72
C ASP A 69 7.36 11.85 -10.02
N ILE A 70 8.69 11.74 -10.08
CA ILE A 70 9.46 10.69 -9.40
C ILE A 70 10.31 11.33 -8.31
N VAL A 71 10.41 10.74 -7.13
CA VAL A 71 11.51 10.97 -6.18
C VAL A 71 12.36 9.71 -6.08
N ALA A 72 13.68 9.88 -6.09
CA ALA A 72 14.62 8.82 -5.84
C ALA A 72 15.92 9.41 -5.27
N GLY A 73 16.23 9.06 -4.02
CA GLY A 73 17.46 9.45 -3.35
C GLY A 73 17.61 10.96 -3.20
N ARG A 74 18.64 11.53 -3.85
CA ARG A 74 19.00 12.95 -3.70
C ARG A 74 18.06 13.90 -4.43
N ASN A 75 17.29 13.41 -5.41
CA ASN A 75 16.55 14.25 -6.34
C ASN A 75 15.10 13.83 -6.54
N TRP A 76 14.29 14.77 -7.01
CA TRP A 76 13.01 14.53 -7.65
C TRP A 76 13.07 14.94 -9.12
N TYR A 77 12.22 14.35 -9.96
CA TYR A 77 12.25 14.42 -11.41
C TYR A 77 10.85 14.76 -11.90
N ALA A 78 10.65 16.03 -12.28
CA ALA A 78 9.33 16.53 -12.66
C ALA A 78 8.90 16.03 -14.04
N ALA A 79 7.67 15.56 -14.20
CA ALA A 79 7.14 15.18 -15.50
C ALA A 79 6.86 16.41 -16.39
N PRO A 80 6.99 16.30 -17.73
CA PRO A 80 7.31 15.09 -18.50
C PRO A 80 8.81 14.96 -18.84
N ASP A 81 9.61 15.98 -18.54
CA ASP A 81 11.01 16.04 -18.94
C ASP A 81 11.98 15.40 -17.94
N PHE A 82 11.50 15.03 -16.75
CA PHE A 82 12.22 14.34 -15.69
C PHE A 82 13.61 14.94 -15.43
N ILE A 83 13.71 16.27 -15.47
CA ILE A 83 14.96 16.98 -15.15
C ILE A 83 15.17 16.91 -13.63
N PRO A 84 16.36 16.47 -13.16
CA PRO A 84 16.63 16.33 -11.73
C PRO A 84 16.60 17.67 -11.00
N ARG A 85 15.96 17.69 -9.85
CA ARG A 85 15.92 18.81 -8.91
C ARG A 85 16.21 18.30 -7.49
N PRO A 86 16.93 19.06 -6.66
CA PRO A 86 17.40 18.55 -5.38
C PRO A 86 16.24 18.39 -4.38
N VAL A 87 16.25 17.27 -3.66
CA VAL A 87 15.45 17.04 -2.44
C VAL A 87 16.37 17.16 -1.23
N ARG A 88 17.45 16.38 -1.20
CA ARG A 88 18.30 16.22 -0.01
C ARG A 88 19.74 15.87 -0.37
N SER A 89 20.63 16.02 0.61
CA SER A 89 21.93 15.37 0.61
C SER A 89 21.81 14.04 1.34
N ILE A 90 22.56 13.04 0.89
CA ILE A 90 22.67 11.75 1.57
C ILE A 90 24.14 11.42 1.68
N ASP A 91 24.55 11.07 2.89
CA ASP A 91 25.92 10.66 3.17
C ASP A 91 26.16 9.26 2.56
N ASP A 92 27.40 9.01 2.18
CA ASP A 92 27.85 7.73 1.64
C ASP A 92 28.93 7.16 2.56
N TRP A 93 28.86 5.85 2.81
CA TRP A 93 29.91 5.09 3.44
C TRP A 93 30.32 3.90 2.57
N ASN A 94 31.43 4.05 1.85
CA ASN A 94 32.04 3.00 1.03
C ASN A 94 31.08 2.43 -0.04
N GLY A 95 30.29 3.30 -0.68
CA GLY A 95 29.32 2.96 -1.72
C GLY A 95 27.92 2.63 -1.18
N TYR A 96 27.76 2.57 0.15
CA TYR A 96 26.45 2.44 0.80
C TYR A 96 25.88 3.83 1.09
N VAL A 97 24.64 4.06 0.68
CA VAL A 97 23.93 5.34 0.86
C VAL A 97 22.73 5.08 1.76
N ASP A 98 22.52 5.92 2.78
CA ASP A 98 21.39 5.82 3.72
C ASP A 98 20.06 6.22 3.03
N SER A 99 19.60 5.37 2.11
CA SER A 99 18.44 5.63 1.24
C SER A 99 17.81 4.32 0.75
N ASN A 100 17.21 3.59 1.70
CA ASN A 100 16.61 2.28 1.45
C ASN A 100 15.08 2.33 1.24
N GLY A 101 14.49 3.53 1.30
CA GLY A 101 13.08 3.74 1.03
C GLY A 101 12.76 5.21 0.88
N ASP A 102 11.94 5.53 -0.12
CA ASP A 102 11.36 6.85 -0.34
C ASP A 102 9.85 6.68 -0.37
N TYR A 103 9.13 7.48 0.43
CA TYR A 103 7.67 7.42 0.49
C TYR A 103 7.07 8.81 0.38
N ALA A 104 6.09 8.96 -0.49
CA ALA A 104 5.41 10.21 -0.75
C ALA A 104 4.15 10.32 0.12
N TYR A 105 4.08 11.34 0.98
CA TYR A 105 2.93 11.57 1.87
C TYR A 105 2.86 13.03 2.33
N ASP A 106 1.66 13.58 2.58
CA ASP A 106 1.49 14.91 3.19
C ASP A 106 1.59 14.79 4.71
N VAL A 107 2.80 14.96 5.24
CA VAL A 107 3.15 14.60 6.62
C VAL A 107 2.61 15.63 7.62
N ASP A 108 2.54 16.91 7.24
CA ASP A 108 2.05 17.97 8.11
C ASP A 108 0.62 18.46 7.80
N GLY A 109 0.04 18.03 6.69
CA GLY A 109 -1.33 18.34 6.28
C GLY A 109 -1.44 19.70 5.57
N ASP A 110 -0.36 20.21 4.97
CA ASP A 110 -0.37 21.48 4.22
C ASP A 110 -0.79 21.32 2.75
N GLY A 111 -1.09 20.09 2.36
CA GLY A 111 -1.51 19.65 1.03
C GLY A 111 -0.35 19.42 0.06
N TRP A 112 0.90 19.77 0.42
CA TRP A 112 2.06 19.49 -0.42
C TRP A 112 2.58 18.11 -0.05
N THR A 113 2.77 17.26 -1.05
CA THR A 113 3.32 15.93 -0.80
C THR A 113 4.79 16.06 -0.42
N ASP A 114 5.13 15.50 0.73
CA ASP A 114 6.47 15.42 1.29
C ASP A 114 7.14 14.08 0.98
N VAL A 115 8.39 13.92 1.41
CA VAL A 115 9.15 12.68 1.26
C VAL A 115 9.62 12.16 2.62
N ILE A 116 9.21 10.95 2.98
CA ILE A 116 9.72 10.22 4.14
C ILE A 116 10.87 9.33 3.65
N ALA A 117 12.00 9.38 4.36
CA ALA A 117 13.18 8.59 4.02
C ALA A 117 13.38 7.45 5.01
N GLY A 118 13.54 6.25 4.45
CA GLY A 118 13.85 5.01 5.14
C GLY A 118 15.33 4.64 5.08
N SER A 119 15.80 3.96 6.12
CA SER A 119 17.12 3.32 6.14
C SER A 119 17.10 2.00 6.90
N PHE A 120 18.03 1.11 6.57
CA PHE A 120 18.20 -0.19 7.18
C PHE A 120 18.75 -0.13 8.62
N ILE A 121 19.70 0.77 8.88
CA ILE A 121 20.54 0.77 10.09
C ILE A 121 20.29 1.98 11.00
N PRO A 122 20.37 3.25 10.52
CA PRO A 122 19.92 4.42 11.27
C PRO A 122 18.55 4.22 11.91
N THR A 123 18.43 4.60 13.19
CA THR A 123 17.20 4.43 13.95
C THR A 123 16.26 5.62 13.78
N GLU A 124 16.79 6.76 13.35
CA GLU A 124 16.02 7.97 13.07
C GLU A 124 15.31 7.91 11.72
N VAL A 125 14.00 8.13 11.76
CA VAL A 125 13.18 8.32 10.57
C VAL A 125 13.01 9.81 10.34
N TYR A 126 13.44 10.27 9.18
CA TYR A 126 13.33 11.66 8.75
C TYR A 126 12.27 11.81 7.66
N TRP A 127 11.68 12.99 7.60
CA TRP A 127 10.95 13.45 6.44
C TRP A 127 11.55 14.76 5.93
N TYR A 128 11.33 15.01 4.66
CA TYR A 128 11.79 16.17 3.92
C TYR A 128 10.54 16.91 3.49
N ARG A 129 10.32 18.08 4.09
CA ARG A 129 9.13 18.89 3.85
C ARG A 129 9.20 19.52 2.48
N ASN A 130 8.15 19.36 1.68
CA ASN A 130 8.05 20.06 0.42
C ASN A 130 8.05 21.58 0.66
N PRO A 131 8.99 22.33 0.07
CA PRO A 131 9.16 23.74 0.40
C PRO A 131 8.17 24.64 -0.36
N GLY A 132 7.29 24.05 -1.17
CA GLY A 132 6.28 24.73 -1.98
C GLY A 132 6.84 25.32 -3.28
N LYS A 133 5.92 25.77 -4.14
CA LYS A 133 6.17 26.18 -5.53
C LYS A 133 7.42 27.04 -5.74
N ASP A 134 7.57 28.14 -5.02
CA ASP A 134 8.66 29.10 -5.25
C ASP A 134 10.03 28.51 -4.92
N ALA A 135 10.13 27.74 -3.84
CA ALA A 135 11.38 27.11 -3.43
C ALA A 135 11.75 25.92 -4.34
N LEU A 136 10.76 25.15 -4.80
CA LEU A 136 10.95 24.12 -5.82
C LEU A 136 11.48 24.72 -7.14
N MET A 137 10.94 25.85 -7.58
CA MET A 137 11.42 26.56 -8.78
C MET A 137 12.85 27.08 -8.61
N GLN A 138 13.22 27.51 -7.40
CA GLN A 138 14.57 27.97 -7.06
C GLN A 138 15.58 26.81 -6.88
N GLY A 139 15.14 25.55 -6.93
CA GLY A 139 16.02 24.39 -6.73
C GLY A 139 16.57 24.29 -5.30
N LYS A 140 15.78 24.69 -4.29
CA LYS A 140 16.18 24.53 -2.88
C LYS A 140 16.02 23.09 -2.41
N GLN A 141 16.95 22.65 -1.57
CA GLN A 141 16.76 21.41 -0.81
C GLN A 141 15.60 21.56 0.17
N TRP A 142 14.97 20.43 0.44
CA TRP A 142 13.77 20.31 1.25
C TRP A 142 14.17 20.29 2.72
N PRO A 143 13.52 21.05 3.61
CA PRO A 143 13.83 21.04 5.03
C PRO A 143 13.72 19.63 5.64
N LYS A 144 14.85 19.10 6.13
CA LYS A 144 14.92 17.84 6.87
C LYS A 144 14.32 18.00 8.26
N GLN A 145 13.45 17.09 8.66
CA GLN A 145 12.75 17.08 9.93
C GLN A 145 12.72 15.66 10.50
N LEU A 146 12.97 15.50 11.81
CA LEU A 146 12.89 14.20 12.47
C LEU A 146 11.42 13.84 12.74
N LEU A 147 10.95 12.66 12.31
CA LEU A 147 9.67 12.11 12.77
C LEU A 147 9.86 11.45 14.13
N VAL A 148 10.71 10.43 14.19
CA VAL A 148 10.91 9.60 15.39
C VAL A 148 12.29 8.96 15.36
N ASP A 149 12.86 8.71 16.53
CA ASP A 149 13.93 7.74 16.70
C ASP A 149 13.29 6.41 17.15
N THR A 150 13.35 5.40 16.28
CA THR A 150 12.69 4.11 16.47
C THR A 150 13.44 3.22 17.46
N GLY A 151 14.74 3.44 17.64
CA GLY A 151 15.67 2.51 18.28
C GLY A 151 15.89 1.19 17.53
N ALA A 152 15.33 1.02 16.31
CA ALA A 152 15.43 -0.20 15.51
C ALA A 152 16.48 -0.03 14.40
N SER A 153 17.52 -0.88 14.43
CA SER A 153 18.66 -0.83 13.49
C SER A 153 18.79 -2.09 12.64
N ALA A 154 17.66 -2.73 12.37
CA ALA A 154 17.61 -3.96 11.59
C ALA A 154 16.40 -4.00 10.64
N ASN A 155 16.07 -2.87 10.01
CA ASN A 155 14.88 -2.70 9.18
C ASN A 155 15.13 -3.27 7.79
N GLU A 156 14.27 -4.13 7.26
CA GLU A 156 14.43 -4.67 5.90
C GLU A 156 13.53 -3.90 4.93
N GLY A 157 12.27 -4.30 4.83
CA GLY A 157 11.27 -3.63 4.02
C GLY A 157 10.43 -2.63 4.80
N GLN A 158 9.91 -1.64 4.08
CA GLN A 158 8.97 -0.69 4.62
C GLN A 158 7.86 -0.41 3.61
N ALA A 159 6.68 -0.06 4.11
CA ALA A 159 5.54 0.34 3.31
C ALA A 159 4.77 1.46 4.02
N LEU A 160 4.21 2.38 3.24
CA LEU A 160 3.08 3.18 3.70
C LEU A 160 1.81 2.44 3.30
N HIS A 161 1.07 1.94 4.28
CA HIS A 161 -0.09 1.09 4.04
C HIS A 161 -1.21 1.41 5.03
N ASP A 162 -2.42 1.62 4.51
CA ASP A 162 -3.60 1.94 5.32
C ASP A 162 -4.23 0.63 5.85
N ILE A 163 -3.79 0.21 7.05
CA ILE A 163 -4.15 -1.10 7.60
C ILE A 163 -5.47 -1.10 8.37
N ASP A 164 -6.02 0.07 8.71
CA ASP A 164 -7.35 0.19 9.32
C ASP A 164 -8.44 0.67 8.34
N GLY A 165 -8.06 1.22 7.19
CA GLY A 165 -8.98 1.78 6.21
C GLY A 165 -9.48 3.17 6.59
N ASP A 166 -8.77 3.90 7.46
CA ASP A 166 -9.14 5.26 7.88
C ASP A 166 -8.70 6.35 6.88
N GLY A 167 -7.98 5.98 5.82
CA GLY A 167 -7.45 6.87 4.80
C GLY A 167 -6.11 7.52 5.17
N VAL A 168 -5.56 7.24 6.34
CA VAL A 168 -4.22 7.64 6.79
C VAL A 168 -3.33 6.39 6.83
N PRO A 169 -2.32 6.28 5.95
CA PRO A 169 -1.45 5.12 5.95
C PRO A 169 -0.59 5.07 7.22
N GLU A 170 -0.25 3.86 7.62
CA GLU A 170 0.77 3.58 8.60
C GLU A 170 2.12 3.29 7.96
N CYS A 171 3.23 3.64 8.63
CA CYS A 171 4.54 3.11 8.25
C CYS A 171 4.69 1.70 8.84
N VAL A 172 4.58 0.69 7.98
CA VAL A 172 4.82 -0.71 8.31
C VAL A 172 6.27 -1.04 8.02
N VAL A 173 6.99 -1.65 8.98
CA VAL A 173 8.42 -1.97 8.82
C VAL A 173 8.67 -3.39 9.30
N ASN A 174 9.19 -4.25 8.41
CA ASN A 174 9.72 -5.55 8.81
C ASN A 174 11.23 -5.45 9.07
N SER A 175 11.78 -6.51 9.65
CA SER A 175 13.16 -6.68 10.06
C SER A 175 13.72 -7.98 9.53
N TRP A 176 14.94 -7.98 9.01
CA TRP A 176 15.61 -9.22 8.61
C TRP A 176 15.92 -10.14 9.80
N LYS A 177 15.92 -9.61 11.02
CA LYS A 177 16.09 -10.40 12.25
C LYS A 177 14.75 -11.05 12.62
N LYS A 178 14.64 -12.36 12.39
CA LYS A 178 13.44 -13.19 12.64
C LYS A 178 12.81 -13.07 14.03
N GLY A 179 13.60 -12.74 15.07
CA GLY A 179 13.12 -12.59 16.45
C GLY A 179 12.80 -11.16 16.86
N SER A 180 12.93 -10.18 15.95
CA SER A 180 12.54 -8.79 16.22
C SER A 180 11.02 -8.67 16.35
N PRO A 181 10.51 -7.74 17.17
CA PRO A 181 9.09 -7.40 17.14
C PRO A 181 8.72 -6.85 15.76
N PHE A 182 7.49 -7.16 15.33
CA PHE A 182 6.90 -6.54 14.15
C PHE A 182 6.21 -5.24 14.56
N LEU A 183 6.70 -4.11 14.02
CA LEU A 183 6.31 -2.78 14.44
C LEU A 183 5.58 -2.05 13.31
N VAL A 184 4.55 -1.32 13.71
CA VAL A 184 3.86 -0.37 12.86
C VAL A 184 3.92 1.00 13.52
N TRP A 185 4.01 2.05 12.72
CA TRP A 185 4.15 3.42 13.19
C TRP A 185 3.04 4.29 12.61
N ARG A 186 2.21 4.85 13.48
CA ARG A 186 1.08 5.70 13.09
C ARG A 186 1.45 7.18 13.11
N PHE A 187 0.96 7.96 12.15
CA PHE A 187 1.11 9.41 12.21
C PHE A 187 0.41 9.99 13.42
N ALA A 188 1.08 10.93 14.08
CA ALA A 188 0.56 11.68 15.22
C ALA A 188 1.20 13.07 15.26
N LYS A 189 0.80 13.88 16.23
CA LYS A 189 1.44 15.16 16.54
C LYS A 189 1.94 15.16 17.97
N GLN A 190 3.08 15.79 18.20
CA GLN A 190 3.61 16.02 19.55
C GLN A 190 4.13 17.44 19.70
N LYS A 191 4.12 17.95 20.94
CA LYS A 191 4.72 19.25 21.24
C LYS A 191 6.23 19.12 21.22
N ARG A 192 6.90 19.93 20.41
CA ARG A 192 8.36 20.13 20.44
C ARG A 192 8.69 21.61 20.45
N THR A 193 9.83 21.94 21.04
CA THR A 193 10.45 23.25 20.90
C THR A 193 11.13 23.31 19.52
N VAL A 194 10.72 24.27 18.69
CA VAL A 194 11.27 24.49 17.35
C VAL A 194 11.83 25.89 17.23
N THR A 195 12.87 26.02 16.40
CA THR A 195 13.47 27.31 16.06
C THR A 195 12.70 27.95 14.91
N GLU A 196 12.05 29.09 15.16
CA GLU A 196 11.44 29.92 14.11
C GLU A 196 12.32 31.13 13.80
N VAL A 197 12.44 31.47 12.52
CA VAL A 197 13.06 32.73 12.07
C VAL A 197 11.99 33.82 12.00
N ARG A 198 12.14 34.87 12.80
CA ARG A 198 11.28 36.07 12.80
C ARG A 198 12.11 37.29 12.42
N GLY A 199 12.11 37.61 11.13
CA GLY A 199 13.00 38.63 10.56
C GLY A 199 14.46 38.18 10.69
N ARG A 200 15.27 38.94 11.43
CA ARG A 200 16.69 38.62 11.69
C ARG A 200 16.94 37.81 12.98
N LYS A 201 15.90 37.53 13.77
CA LYS A 201 16.03 36.80 15.05
C LYS A 201 15.57 35.37 14.90
N GLN A 202 16.23 34.47 15.62
CA GLN A 202 15.75 33.12 15.86
C GLN A 202 15.08 33.07 17.24
N VAL A 203 13.90 32.48 17.31
CA VAL A 203 13.16 32.32 18.56
C VAL A 203 12.77 30.85 18.75
N GLN A 204 12.84 30.38 19.98
CA GLN A 204 12.37 29.05 20.36
C GLN A 204 10.89 29.14 20.70
N VAL A 205 10.07 28.30 20.08
CA VAL A 205 8.63 28.24 20.35
C VAL A 205 8.16 26.80 20.43
N GLU A 206 7.15 26.54 21.27
CA GLU A 206 6.50 25.24 21.29
C GLU A 206 5.47 25.12 20.16
N ARG A 207 5.56 24.03 19.39
CA ARG A 207 4.64 23.69 18.30
C ARG A 207 4.23 22.24 18.38
N LEU A 208 2.99 21.96 17.98
CA LEU A 208 2.61 20.61 17.58
C LEU A 208 3.25 20.34 16.23
N VAL A 209 4.11 19.33 16.17
CA VAL A 209 4.81 18.90 14.95
C VAL A 209 4.49 17.44 14.65
N PRO A 210 4.57 17.01 13.39
CA PRO A 210 4.42 15.60 13.02
C PRO A 210 5.39 14.69 13.77
N THR A 211 4.93 13.49 14.09
CA THR A 211 5.70 12.41 14.68
C THR A 211 5.06 11.08 14.30
N LEU A 212 5.76 9.99 14.62
CA LEU A 212 5.20 8.66 14.57
C LEU A 212 5.00 8.07 15.96
N LYS A 213 3.90 7.35 16.16
CA LYS A 213 3.56 6.62 17.38
C LYS A 213 3.71 5.12 17.15
N LYS A 214 4.51 4.46 17.99
CA LYS A 214 4.75 3.02 17.93
C LYS A 214 3.50 2.19 18.24
N VAL A 215 3.26 1.18 17.42
CA VAL A 215 2.35 0.06 17.64
C VAL A 215 3.17 -1.23 17.54
N VAL A 216 2.92 -2.17 18.43
CA VAL A 216 3.49 -3.52 18.38
C VAL A 216 2.41 -4.45 17.82
N ILE A 217 2.62 -4.94 16.60
CA ILE A 217 1.73 -5.95 16.00
C ILE A 217 1.97 -7.29 16.67
N ASN A 218 3.24 -7.67 16.85
CA ASN A 218 3.62 -8.83 17.63
C ASN A 218 5.06 -8.67 18.14
N ARG A 219 5.41 -9.36 19.23
CA ARG A 219 6.77 -9.32 19.80
C ARG A 219 7.75 -10.28 19.14
N THR A 220 7.27 -11.14 18.25
CA THR A 220 8.07 -12.10 17.50
C THR A 220 7.52 -12.26 16.08
N GLY A 221 8.21 -13.06 15.28
CA GLY A 221 7.98 -13.19 13.86
C GLY A 221 8.59 -12.01 13.12
N ASN A 222 9.35 -12.31 12.08
CA ASN A 222 9.90 -11.33 11.17
C ASN A 222 10.63 -12.04 10.03
N GLY A 223 11.64 -11.43 9.46
CA GLY A 223 12.48 -12.01 8.43
C GLY A 223 12.21 -11.37 7.08
N HIS A 224 13.00 -11.80 6.11
CA HIS A 224 12.98 -11.22 4.79
C HIS A 224 11.70 -11.63 4.04
N GLY A 225 10.90 -10.62 3.69
CA GLY A 225 9.56 -10.79 3.14
C GLY A 225 8.58 -9.87 3.86
N LEU A 226 7.75 -9.17 3.09
CA LEU A 226 6.64 -8.37 3.57
C LEU A 226 5.50 -8.51 2.57
N ALA A 227 4.29 -8.79 3.03
CA ALA A 227 3.11 -8.68 2.19
C ALA A 227 1.88 -8.35 3.01
N PHE A 228 0.83 -7.95 2.31
CA PHE A 228 -0.47 -7.63 2.86
C PHE A 228 -1.51 -8.39 2.05
N GLY A 229 -2.43 -9.07 2.73
CA GLY A 229 -3.51 -9.81 2.09
C GLY A 229 -4.25 -10.71 3.06
N ASP A 230 -5.51 -11.00 2.77
CA ASP A 230 -6.35 -11.90 3.55
C ASP A 230 -5.96 -13.37 3.29
N VAL A 231 -5.06 -13.92 4.09
CA VAL A 231 -4.53 -15.28 3.82
C VAL A 231 -5.45 -16.36 4.34
N ASN A 232 -6.27 -16.06 5.36
CA ASN A 232 -7.18 -17.02 5.99
C ASN A 232 -8.63 -16.95 5.46
N GLY A 233 -8.93 -16.01 4.56
CA GLY A 233 -10.23 -15.87 3.89
C GLY A 233 -11.33 -15.26 4.76
N ASP A 234 -10.97 -14.52 5.81
CA ASP A 234 -11.93 -13.95 6.76
C ASP A 234 -12.41 -12.54 6.41
N GLY A 235 -11.96 -12.01 5.26
CA GLY A 235 -12.29 -10.70 4.73
C GLY A 235 -11.46 -9.56 5.34
N ARG A 236 -10.47 -9.85 6.17
CA ARG A 236 -9.56 -8.84 6.75
C ARG A 236 -8.15 -9.09 6.23
N GLU A 237 -7.52 -8.02 5.78
CA GLU A 237 -6.14 -8.09 5.32
C GLU A 237 -5.17 -8.40 6.48
N ASP A 238 -4.37 -9.44 6.32
CA ASP A 238 -3.32 -9.85 7.25
C ASP A 238 -1.96 -9.26 6.87
N ILE A 239 -1.01 -9.31 7.80
CA ILE A 239 0.38 -8.94 7.54
C ILE A 239 1.22 -10.22 7.44
N LEU A 240 1.92 -10.41 6.33
CA LEU A 240 2.76 -11.58 6.10
C LEU A 240 4.24 -11.18 6.13
N CYS A 241 5.10 -12.08 6.60
CA CYS A 241 6.54 -11.87 6.68
C CYS A 241 7.32 -13.15 6.35
N GLY A 242 8.66 -13.07 6.37
CA GLY A 242 9.52 -14.22 6.07
C GLY A 242 9.26 -15.46 6.94
N THR A 243 8.81 -15.31 8.19
CA THR A 243 8.62 -16.46 9.10
C THR A 243 7.18 -16.92 9.29
N GLY A 244 6.21 -16.32 8.60
CA GLY A 244 4.79 -16.61 8.81
C GLY A 244 3.91 -15.39 8.56
N TRP A 245 2.76 -15.34 9.22
CA TRP A 245 1.79 -14.27 9.08
C TRP A 245 1.13 -13.88 10.41
N TYR A 246 0.55 -12.68 10.44
CA TYR A 246 -0.17 -12.12 11.57
C TYR A 246 -1.63 -11.94 11.20
N GLU A 247 -2.50 -12.64 11.93
CA GLU A 247 -3.94 -12.57 11.76
C GLU A 247 -4.50 -11.26 12.30
N ARG A 248 -5.16 -10.50 11.44
CA ARG A 248 -5.77 -9.22 11.82
C ARG A 248 -6.96 -9.46 12.76
N PRO A 249 -6.95 -8.89 13.98
CA PRO A 249 -8.09 -9.00 14.88
C PRO A 249 -9.27 -8.20 14.32
N ALA A 250 -10.48 -8.68 14.55
CA ALA A 250 -11.70 -7.99 14.11
C ALA A 250 -11.88 -6.60 14.74
N GLU A 251 -11.33 -6.39 15.94
CA GLU A 251 -11.39 -5.11 16.66
C GLU A 251 -10.09 -4.81 17.38
N GLY A 252 -9.83 -3.52 17.59
CA GLY A 252 -8.72 -3.06 18.41
C GLY A 252 -7.35 -3.30 17.78
N ILE A 253 -7.22 -3.16 16.46
CA ILE A 253 -6.04 -3.56 15.68
C ILE A 253 -4.72 -2.91 16.14
N PHE A 254 -4.79 -1.79 16.87
CA PHE A 254 -3.63 -1.08 17.44
C PHE A 254 -3.53 -1.16 18.96
N GLN A 255 -4.47 -1.85 19.61
CA GLN A 255 -4.58 -1.95 21.07
C GLN A 255 -4.18 -3.33 21.60
N ARG A 256 -3.94 -4.29 20.71
CA ARG A 256 -3.51 -5.65 21.04
C ARG A 256 -2.57 -6.21 20.00
N GLU A 257 -1.84 -7.25 20.40
CA GLU A 257 -1.04 -8.04 19.48
C GLU A 257 -1.94 -8.90 18.59
N TRP A 258 -1.54 -9.05 17.33
CA TRP A 258 -2.16 -9.92 16.34
C TRP A 258 -1.70 -11.36 16.58
N THR A 259 -2.54 -12.34 16.25
CA THR A 259 -2.18 -13.76 16.40
C THR A 259 -1.11 -14.10 15.37
N TYR A 260 0.02 -14.65 15.81
CA TYR A 260 1.11 -15.01 14.92
C TYR A 260 1.07 -16.49 14.56
N HIS A 261 1.13 -16.77 13.26
CA HIS A 261 1.09 -18.10 12.66
C HIS A 261 2.42 -18.39 11.94
N PRO A 262 3.33 -19.16 12.56
CA PRO A 262 4.67 -19.44 12.02
C PRO A 262 4.65 -20.52 10.94
N ASP A 263 3.87 -20.30 9.89
CA ASP A 263 3.50 -21.37 8.97
C ASP A 263 4.63 -21.80 8.03
N TRP A 264 5.56 -20.88 7.76
CA TRP A 264 6.65 -21.05 6.80
C TRP A 264 7.98 -20.41 7.25
N GLN A 265 9.01 -20.58 6.43
CA GLN A 265 10.33 -19.96 6.57
C GLN A 265 10.85 -19.56 5.19
N LEU A 266 10.44 -18.38 4.75
CA LEU A 266 10.80 -17.77 3.48
C LEU A 266 11.93 -16.76 3.63
N HIS A 267 12.64 -16.57 2.52
CA HIS A 267 13.52 -15.42 2.26
C HIS A 267 12.96 -14.70 1.02
N ALA A 268 11.80 -14.08 1.20
CA ALA A 268 10.94 -13.60 0.11
C ALA A 268 11.18 -12.13 -0.23
N SER A 269 10.77 -11.72 -1.42
CA SER A 269 10.73 -10.32 -1.87
C SER A 269 9.96 -9.41 -0.92
N VAL A 270 10.26 -8.12 -0.99
CA VAL A 270 9.58 -7.06 -0.25
C VAL A 270 9.06 -6.01 -1.24
N PRO A 271 7.74 -5.94 -1.51
CA PRO A 271 6.74 -6.90 -1.08
C PRO A 271 6.80 -8.22 -1.87
N PHE A 272 6.16 -9.25 -1.35
CA PHE A 272 5.58 -10.34 -2.14
C PHE A 272 4.06 -10.14 -2.23
N LEU A 273 3.39 -10.89 -3.09
CA LEU A 273 1.99 -10.65 -3.46
C LEU A 273 1.07 -11.71 -2.86
N VAL A 274 -0.15 -11.29 -2.49
CA VAL A 274 -1.22 -12.16 -2.00
C VAL A 274 -2.45 -11.96 -2.89
N ARG A 275 -2.90 -13.01 -3.58
CA ARG A 275 -4.05 -12.94 -4.50
C ARG A 275 -4.52 -14.33 -4.92
N ASP A 276 -5.83 -14.53 -5.04
CA ASP A 276 -6.41 -15.70 -5.70
C ASP A 276 -6.07 -15.70 -7.21
N LEU A 277 -5.19 -16.61 -7.65
CA LEU A 277 -4.75 -16.71 -9.05
C LEU A 277 -5.52 -17.75 -9.85
N ASN A 278 -6.11 -18.75 -9.19
CA ASN A 278 -6.79 -19.86 -9.84
C ASN A 278 -8.33 -19.74 -9.78
N GLY A 279 -8.86 -18.75 -9.06
CA GLY A 279 -10.28 -18.47 -8.90
C GLY A 279 -10.99 -19.43 -7.94
N ASP A 280 -10.28 -20.10 -7.04
CA ASP A 280 -10.86 -21.07 -6.10
C ASP A 280 -11.36 -20.44 -4.77
N GLY A 281 -11.14 -19.13 -4.59
CA GLY A 281 -11.54 -18.37 -3.41
C GLY A 281 -10.52 -18.41 -2.28
N LEU A 282 -9.35 -19.04 -2.45
CA LEU A 282 -8.22 -18.97 -1.54
C LEU A 282 -7.15 -18.04 -2.13
N ASN A 283 -6.63 -17.12 -1.31
CA ASN A 283 -5.57 -16.25 -1.78
C ASN A 283 -4.22 -16.98 -1.86
N ASP A 284 -3.60 -16.98 -3.02
CA ASP A 284 -2.27 -17.54 -3.25
C ASP A 284 -1.16 -16.55 -2.90
N LEU A 285 0.08 -17.03 -2.87
CA LEU A 285 1.26 -16.16 -2.78
C LEU A 285 2.06 -16.17 -4.10
N ILE A 286 2.45 -14.99 -4.58
CA ILE A 286 3.52 -14.85 -5.57
C ILE A 286 4.71 -14.22 -4.88
N TRP A 287 5.80 -14.95 -4.79
CA TRP A 287 6.99 -14.50 -4.10
C TRP A 287 8.23 -14.90 -4.86
N SER A 288 9.30 -14.15 -4.65
CA SER A 288 10.60 -14.44 -5.24
C SER A 288 11.69 -14.42 -4.21
N LYS A 289 12.81 -15.08 -4.50
CA LYS A 289 13.96 -15.06 -3.60
C LYS A 289 14.71 -13.74 -3.74
N ALA A 290 14.64 -12.92 -2.70
CA ALA A 290 15.22 -11.58 -2.73
C ALA A 290 16.74 -11.56 -2.97
N HIS A 291 17.46 -12.59 -2.50
CA HIS A 291 18.93 -12.70 -2.60
C HIS A 291 19.41 -13.98 -3.31
N ASP A 292 18.56 -14.59 -4.15
CA ASP A 292 18.87 -15.83 -4.89
C ASP A 292 18.05 -15.86 -6.20
N PHE A 293 18.05 -16.98 -6.91
CA PHE A 293 17.26 -17.21 -8.12
C PHE A 293 15.89 -17.80 -7.79
N GLY A 294 14.85 -17.30 -8.47
CA GLY A 294 13.53 -17.93 -8.44
C GLY A 294 12.39 -16.96 -8.15
N LEU A 295 11.34 -17.10 -8.94
CA LEU A 295 10.00 -16.54 -8.80
C LEU A 295 9.02 -17.72 -8.75
N TYR A 296 8.14 -17.72 -7.75
CA TYR A 296 7.28 -18.85 -7.40
C TYR A 296 5.85 -18.39 -7.20
N TRP A 297 4.93 -19.28 -7.54
CA TRP A 297 3.54 -19.24 -7.12
C TRP A 297 3.33 -20.33 -6.08
N TRP A 298 2.88 -19.97 -4.90
CA TRP A 298 2.39 -20.90 -3.90
C TRP A 298 0.87 -20.91 -3.96
N GLU A 299 0.33 -21.96 -4.55
CA GLU A 299 -1.10 -22.26 -4.60
C GLU A 299 -1.54 -22.65 -3.18
N GLN A 300 -2.48 -21.91 -2.61
CA GLN A 300 -3.04 -22.24 -1.31
C GLN A 300 -3.92 -23.49 -1.45
N LEU A 301 -3.75 -24.42 -0.52
CA LEU A 301 -4.59 -25.61 -0.40
C LEU A 301 -5.48 -25.49 0.84
N ALA A 302 -6.49 -26.35 0.94
CA ALA A 302 -7.30 -26.46 2.15
C ALA A 302 -6.39 -26.63 3.40
N PRO A 303 -6.66 -25.90 4.49
CA PRO A 303 -5.84 -25.97 5.69
C PRO A 303 -5.87 -27.37 6.30
N ASP A 304 -4.83 -27.69 7.09
CA ASP A 304 -4.81 -28.95 7.81
C ASP A 304 -5.82 -28.97 8.97
N SER A 305 -5.93 -30.10 9.68
CA SER A 305 -6.87 -30.26 10.80
C SER A 305 -6.65 -29.31 11.98
N SER A 306 -5.49 -28.64 12.05
CA SER A 306 -5.18 -27.62 13.05
C SER A 306 -5.53 -26.19 12.60
N GLY A 307 -5.96 -26.02 11.34
CA GLY A 307 -6.19 -24.72 10.73
C GLY A 307 -4.93 -24.11 10.09
N LYS A 308 -3.82 -24.85 10.04
CA LYS A 308 -2.56 -24.35 9.46
C LYS A 308 -2.67 -24.28 7.94
N THR A 309 -2.22 -23.17 7.35
CA THR A 309 -2.17 -23.02 5.88
C THR A 309 -1.30 -24.11 5.23
N GLN A 310 -1.73 -24.57 4.05
CA GLN A 310 -1.02 -25.58 3.25
C GLN A 310 -0.77 -25.01 1.86
N TRP A 311 0.37 -25.36 1.26
CA TRP A 311 0.83 -24.73 0.03
C TRP A 311 1.38 -25.75 -0.96
N LYS A 312 1.10 -25.53 -2.25
CA LYS A 312 1.72 -26.23 -3.35
C LYS A 312 2.56 -25.25 -4.17
N GLU A 313 3.86 -25.51 -4.23
CA GLU A 313 4.80 -24.64 -4.94
C GLU A 313 4.83 -24.93 -6.45
N HIS A 314 4.74 -23.87 -7.23
CA HIS A 314 4.95 -23.83 -8.67
C HIS A 314 6.10 -22.88 -8.99
N LEU A 315 7.08 -23.36 -9.75
CA LEU A 315 8.14 -22.51 -10.26
C LEU A 315 7.63 -21.71 -11.47
N ILE A 316 7.70 -20.37 -11.40
CA ILE A 316 7.39 -19.50 -12.53
C ILE A 316 8.64 -19.28 -13.38
N ASP A 317 9.73 -18.80 -12.78
CA ASP A 317 10.99 -18.52 -13.47
C ASP A 317 12.17 -18.60 -12.50
N LYS A 318 13.33 -19.07 -12.97
CA LYS A 318 14.60 -19.08 -12.22
C LYS A 318 15.81 -18.69 -13.06
N SER A 319 15.58 -18.06 -14.20
CA SER A 319 16.62 -17.68 -15.16
C SER A 319 17.39 -16.41 -14.74
N TRP A 320 16.87 -15.68 -13.74
CA TRP A 320 17.45 -14.45 -13.19
C TRP A 320 17.37 -14.45 -11.66
N SER A 321 18.19 -13.61 -11.03
CA SER A 321 18.34 -13.54 -9.57
C SER A 321 17.95 -12.19 -9.00
N GLN A 322 17.82 -12.17 -7.67
CA GLN A 322 17.61 -10.96 -6.88
C GLN A 322 16.34 -10.19 -7.24
N ALA A 323 15.28 -10.96 -7.48
CA ALA A 323 13.92 -10.46 -7.57
C ALA A 323 13.47 -9.92 -6.22
N HIS A 324 13.84 -8.67 -5.92
CA HIS A 324 13.72 -8.11 -4.58
C HIS A 324 12.36 -7.49 -4.28
N CYS A 325 11.67 -6.96 -5.28
CA CYS A 325 10.39 -6.26 -5.14
C CYS A 325 9.45 -6.68 -6.28
N LEU A 326 8.20 -6.99 -5.94
CA LEU A 326 7.17 -7.39 -6.90
C LEU A 326 6.06 -6.34 -6.95
N LEU A 327 5.57 -6.06 -8.16
CA LEU A 327 4.39 -5.25 -8.42
C LEU A 327 3.50 -6.00 -9.40
N PHE A 328 2.19 -5.96 -9.15
CA PHE A 328 1.19 -6.60 -10.00
C PHE A 328 0.26 -5.52 -10.56
N ALA A 329 0.18 -5.42 -11.88
CA ALA A 329 -0.68 -4.46 -12.57
C ALA A 329 -1.01 -4.95 -13.97
N ASP A 330 -2.23 -4.63 -14.41
CA ASP A 330 -2.65 -4.74 -15.79
C ASP A 330 -1.94 -3.66 -16.62
N ILE A 331 -0.85 -4.05 -17.29
CA ILE A 331 -0.01 -3.12 -18.03
C ILE A 331 -0.42 -2.95 -19.49
N ASP A 332 -1.23 -3.86 -20.04
CA ASP A 332 -1.69 -3.81 -21.44
C ASP A 332 -3.19 -3.50 -21.58
N GLY A 333 -3.90 -3.34 -20.47
CA GLY A 333 -5.29 -2.91 -20.39
C GLY A 333 -6.29 -4.01 -20.71
N ASP A 334 -5.90 -5.28 -20.61
CA ASP A 334 -6.77 -6.42 -20.90
C ASP A 334 -7.64 -6.86 -19.71
N GLY A 335 -7.44 -6.24 -18.55
CA GLY A 335 -8.15 -6.47 -17.31
C GLY A 335 -7.55 -7.55 -16.41
N GLN A 336 -6.34 -8.07 -16.70
CA GLN A 336 -5.70 -9.15 -15.94
C GLN A 336 -4.51 -8.69 -15.08
#